data_AF-A0A521J8P7-F1
#
_entry.id   AF-A0A521J8P7-F1
#
_cell.length_a   1.000
_cell.length_b   1.000
_cell.length_c   1.000
_cell.angle_alpha   90.00
_cell.angle_beta   90.00
_cell.angle_gamma   90.00
#
_symmetry.space_group_name_H-M   'P 1'
#
loop_
_entity.id
_entity.type
_entity.pdbx_description
1 polymer ?
#
loop_
_entity_poly.entity_id
_entity_poly.type
_entity_poly.pdbx_seq_one_letter_code
_entity_poly.pdbx_strand_id
1 'polypeptide(L)' 'MMAVSLHALPVFTAFLLPDYSTIRKYTKAKTVFPDDQAALKAVYLAIANVEKKWTFPVRDWGSIINQLIIKFGDRCGVL' A
#
# COMPACT_ATOMS: atom_id res chain seq x y z
N MET A 1 -24.91 -13.14 7.26
CA MET A 1 -23.52 -13.34 6.79
C MET A 1 -23.42 -12.87 5.34
N MET A 2 -22.31 -12.22 4.97
CA MET A 2 -22.00 -11.70 3.62
C MET A 2 -22.65 -10.37 3.21
N ALA A 3 -22.40 -9.31 3.98
CA ALA A 3 -22.43 -7.94 3.46
C ALA A 3 -21.28 -7.16 4.11
N VAL A 4 -20.03 -7.58 3.86
CA VAL A 4 -18.87 -6.76 4.20
C VAL A 4 -18.76 -5.67 3.15
N SER A 5 -19.54 -4.63 3.41
CA SER A 5 -19.36 -3.22 3.07
C SER A 5 -18.50 -2.92 1.83
N LEU A 6 -19.18 -2.52 0.75
CA LEU A 6 -18.64 -1.87 -0.45
C LEU A 6 -17.73 -0.64 -0.14
N HIS A 7 -17.76 -0.13 1.10
CA HIS A 7 -17.00 1.03 1.56
C HIS A 7 -15.54 0.75 1.93
N ALA A 8 -15.09 -0.52 1.97
CA ALA A 8 -13.69 -0.85 2.27
C ALA A 8 -12.76 -0.86 1.02
N LEU A 9 -13.34 -0.94 -0.17
CA LEU A 9 -12.60 -1.00 -1.44
C LEU A 9 -11.99 0.34 -1.92
N PRO A 10 -12.57 1.53 -1.70
CA PRO A 10 -12.03 2.75 -2.30
C PRO A 10 -10.70 3.19 -1.70
N VAL A 11 -10.47 2.96 -0.39
CA VAL A 11 -9.18 3.29 0.23
C VAL A 11 -8.08 2.31 -0.21
N PHE A 12 -8.39 1.02 -0.25
CA PHE A 12 -7.44 -0.01 -0.67
C PHE A 12 -7.05 0.13 -2.14
N THR A 13 -8.01 0.43 -3.02
CA THR A 13 -7.76 0.64 -4.45
C THR A 13 -7.09 1.99 -4.73
N ALA A 14 -7.51 3.08 -4.08
CA ALA A 14 -6.90 4.39 -4.30
C ALA A 14 -5.44 4.46 -3.82
N PHE A 15 -5.06 3.67 -2.81
CA PHE A 15 -3.71 3.70 -2.27
C PHE A 15 -2.77 2.71 -2.99
N LEU A 16 -3.18 1.46 -3.19
CA LEU A 16 -2.27 0.41 -3.68
C LEU A 16 -2.16 0.32 -5.21
N LEU A 17 -3.24 0.66 -5.92
CA LEU A 17 -3.33 0.50 -7.38
C LEU A 17 -2.42 1.50 -8.14
N PRO A 18 -2.27 2.77 -7.71
CA PRO A 18 -1.30 3.69 -8.29
C PRO A 18 0.16 3.25 -8.09
N ASP A 19 0.48 2.68 -6.92
CA ASP A 19 1.85 2.29 -6.59
C ASP A 19 2.31 1.07 -7.39
N TYR A 20 1.44 0.06 -7.50
CA TYR A 20 1.69 -1.09 -8.36
C TYR A 20 1.92 -0.68 -9.83
N SER A 21 1.13 0.28 -10.31
CA SER A 21 1.30 0.83 -11.66
C SER A 21 2.63 1.58 -11.83
N THR A 22 3.14 2.23 -10.78
CA THR A 22 4.38 3.00 -10.79
C THR A 22 5.59 2.06 -10.83
N ILE A 23 5.60 0.99 -10.03
CA ILE A 23 6.65 -0.03 -10.03
C ILE A 23 6.74 -0.72 -11.40
N ARG A 24 5.60 -1.04 -12.02
CA ARG A 24 5.55 -1.62 -13.37
C ARG A 24 6.09 -0.69 -14.46
N LYS A 25 5.92 0.63 -14.31
CA LYS A 25 6.51 1.61 -15.24
C LYS A 25 8.03 1.66 -15.10
N TYR A 26 8.55 1.62 -13.88
CA TYR A 26 10.00 1.63 -13.61
C TYR A 26 10.71 0.40 -14.16
N THR A 27 10.12 -0.78 -14.03
CA THR A 27 10.67 -2.03 -14.56
C THR A 27 10.55 -2.14 -16.08
N LYS A 28 9.51 -1.56 -16.70
CA LYS A 28 9.38 -1.51 -18.16
C LYS A 28 10.29 -0.49 -18.84
N ALA A 29 10.68 0.57 -18.14
CA ALA A 29 11.56 1.62 -18.69
C ALA A 29 13.01 1.15 -18.85
N LYS A 30 13.45 0.11 -18.12
CA LYS A 30 14.74 -0.56 -18.30
C LYS A 30 14.51 -2.05 -18.56
N THR A 31 14.46 -2.43 -19.83
CA THR A 31 14.33 -3.83 -20.27
C THR A 31 15.63 -4.63 -20.19
N VAL A 32 16.78 -3.97 -20.08
CA VAL A 32 18.10 -4.62 -19.94
C VAL A 32 18.85 -3.95 -18.79
N PHE A 33 19.27 -4.76 -17.81
CA PHE A 33 20.14 -4.34 -16.73
C PHE A 33 21.55 -4.89 -16.98
N PRO A 34 22.61 -4.09 -16.74
CA PRO A 34 23.99 -4.53 -16.96
C PRO A 34 24.50 -5.49 -15.88
N ASP A 35 23.87 -5.51 -14.70
CA ASP A 35 24.24 -6.35 -13.55
C ASP A 35 23.03 -6.54 -12.62
N ASP A 36 23.02 -7.62 -11.84
CA ASP A 36 21.93 -7.96 -10.91
C ASP A 36 21.78 -6.91 -9.78
N GLN A 37 22.90 -6.31 -9.33
CA GLN A 37 22.85 -5.23 -8.34
C GLN A 37 22.19 -3.97 -8.90
N ALA A 38 22.34 -3.71 -10.21
CA ALA A 38 21.68 -2.60 -10.87
C ALA A 38 20.15 -2.81 -10.94
N ALA A 39 19.70 -4.06 -11.12
CA ALA A 39 18.29 -4.41 -11.08
C ALA A 39 17.69 -4.24 -9.66
N LEU A 40 18.38 -4.76 -8.63
CA LEU A 40 17.96 -4.60 -7.23
C LEU A 40 17.88 -3.13 -6.82
N LYS A 41 18.89 -2.32 -7.20
CA LYS A 41 18.90 -0.88 -6.93
C LYS A 41 17.75 -0.15 -7.62
N ALA A 42 17.38 -0.56 -8.82
CA ALA A 42 16.25 0.03 -9.54
C ALA A 42 14.91 -0.23 -8.83
N VAL A 43 14.70 -1.45 -8.33
CA VAL A 43 13.51 -1.81 -7.55
C VAL A 43 13.49 -1.05 -6.22
N TYR A 44 14.62 -1.00 -5.52
CA TYR A 44 14.74 -0.25 -4.27
C TYR A 44 14.39 1.24 -4.45
N LEU A 45 14.91 1.89 -5.50
CA LEU A 45 14.61 3.29 -5.80
C LEU A 45 13.14 3.52 -6.16
N ALA A 46 12.49 2.55 -6.83
CA ALA A 46 11.06 2.64 -7.13
C ALA A 46 10.23 2.60 -5.84
N ILE A 47 10.56 1.70 -4.92
CA ILE A 47 9.90 1.59 -3.60
C ILE A 47 10.15 2.85 -2.77
N ALA A 48 11.40 3.31 -2.67
CA ALA A 48 11.74 4.53 -1.92
C ALA A 48 11.02 5.79 -2.44
N ASN A 49 10.73 5.85 -3.75
CA ASN A 49 9.93 6.93 -4.33
C ASN A 49 8.43 6.82 -4.02
N VAL A 50 7.90 5.60 -3.85
CA VAL A 50 6.54 5.35 -3.38
C VAL A 50 6.42 5.69 -1.89
N GLU A 51 7.38 5.27 -1.07
CA GLU A 51 7.44 5.55 0.37
C GLU A 51 7.42 7.05 0.68
N LYS A 52 8.10 7.88 -0.12
CA LYS A 52 8.02 9.35 0.02
C LYS A 52 6.61 9.90 -0.15
N LYS A 53 5.78 9.27 -0.99
CA LYS A 53 4.37 9.65 -1.20
C LYS A 53 3.45 9.12 -0.10
N TRP A 54 3.87 8.07 0.63
CA TRP A 54 3.15 7.45 1.74
C TRP A 54 3.19 8.26 3.06
N THR A 55 3.52 9.55 2.98
CA THR A 55 3.47 10.46 4.12
C THR A 55 2.10 11.12 4.31
N PHE A 56 1.14 10.85 3.42
CA PHE A 56 -0.20 11.44 3.53
C PHE A 56 -0.95 10.84 4.73
N PRO A 57 -1.50 11.66 5.65
CA PRO A 57 -2.25 11.17 6.79
C PRO A 57 -3.53 10.48 6.32
N VAL A 58 -3.79 9.28 6.85
CA VAL A 58 -5.04 8.56 6.57
C VAL A 58 -6.20 9.37 7.16
N ARG A 59 -7.10 9.82 6.29
CA ARG A 59 -8.32 10.52 6.71
C ARG A 59 -9.16 9.61 7.59
N ASP A 60 -9.67 10.14 8.70
CA ASP A 60 -10.60 9.45 9.62
C ASP A 60 -10.03 8.19 10.29
N TRP A 61 -8.70 8.16 10.53
CA TRP A 61 -8.00 7.05 11.19
C TRP A 61 -8.66 6.57 12.50
N GLY A 62 -9.18 7.50 13.31
CA GLY A 62 -9.88 7.16 14.56
C GLY A 62 -11.17 6.34 14.35
N SER A 63 -11.95 6.63 13.31
CA SER A 63 -13.16 5.85 12.97
C SER A 63 -12.80 4.46 12.46
N ILE A 64 -11.72 4.37 11.67
CA ILE A 64 -11.20 3.11 11.14
C ILE A 64 -10.70 2.21 12.28
N ILE A 65 -9.96 2.76 13.24
CA ILE A 65 -9.51 2.03 14.43
C ILE A 65 -10.70 1.50 15.23
N ASN A 66 -11.73 2.32 15.47
CA ASN A 66 -12.91 1.88 16.21
C ASN A 66 -13.60 0.70 15.50
N GLN A 67 -13.70 0.72 14.17
CA GLN A 67 -14.25 -0.40 13.40
C GLN A 67 -13.35 -1.64 13.44
N LEU A 68 -12.03 -1.46 13.46
CA LEU A 68 -11.04 -2.54 13.58
C LEU A 68 -11.11 -3.20 14.96
N ILE A 69 -11.22 -2.42 16.04
CA ILE A 69 -11.37 -2.92 17.41
C ILE A 69 -12.68 -3.71 17.54
N ILE A 70 -13.78 -3.23 16.97
CA ILE A 70 -15.06 -3.96 17.01
C ILE A 70 -14.98 -5.29 16.22
N LYS A 71 -14.25 -5.32 15.09
CA LYS A 71 -14.15 -6.52 14.23
C LYS A 71 -13.08 -7.52 14.65
N PHE A 72 -11.99 -7.05 15.26
CA PHE A 72 -10.79 -7.83 15.58
C PHE A 72 -10.34 -7.60 17.02
N GLY A 73 -11.26 -7.28 17.93
CA GLY A 73 -10.97 -6.96 19.33
C GLY A 73 -10.06 -7.96 20.03
N ASP A 74 -10.23 -9.26 19.72
CA ASP A 74 -9.41 -10.35 20.29
C ASP A 74 -7.94 -10.33 19.83
N ARG A 75 -7.62 -9.64 18.73
CA ARG A 75 -6.26 -9.57 18.14
C ARG A 75 -5.60 -8.21 18.35
N CYS A 76 -6.38 -7.16 18.50
CA CYS A 76 -5.93 -5.83 18.85
C CYS A 76 -5.90 -5.73 20.37
N GLY A 77 -4.84 -6.25 21.01
CA GLY A 77 -4.68 -6.35 22.47
C GLY A 77 -4.68 -5.00 23.19
N VAL A 78 -5.85 -4.39 23.30
CA VAL A 78 -6.15 -3.15 24.05
C VAL A 78 -7.28 -3.42 25.06
N LEU A 79 -7.49 -4.69 25.45
CA LEU A 79 -8.29 -5.10 26.61
C LEU A 79 -7.48 -6.06 27.47
#